data_AF-A0A2S7PNR4-F1
#
_entry.id   AF-A0A2S7PNR4-F1
#
_cell.length_a   1.000
_cell.length_b   1.000
_cell.length_c   1.000
_cell.angle_alpha   90.00
_cell.angle_beta   90.00
_cell.angle_gamma   90.00
#
_symmetry.space_group_name_H-M   'P 1'
#
loop_
_entity.id
_entity.type
_entity.pdbx_description
1 polymer ?
#
loop_
_entity_poly.entity_id
_entity_poly.type
_entity_poly.pdbx_seq_one_letter_code
_entity_poly.pdbx_strand_id
1 'polypeptide(L)'
;MISEYDNIANGRPVQHPNQFRPAPGSGEAAAVKVFQEACGRTMMVQMIVNDTSGRMAIMTGSSGPPMDYGESVKQAVADLDKAIPDEHKMAGMLG
;
A
#
# COMPACT_ATOMS: atom_id res chain seq x y z
N MET A 1 -0.13 18.82 7.83
CA MET A 1 0.10 18.30 6.47
C MET A 1 -1.26 17.88 5.95
N ILE A 2 -1.76 18.49 4.87
CA ILE A 2 -3.02 18.06 4.23
C ILE A 2 -2.71 16.75 3.50
N SER A 3 -3.46 15.69 3.78
CA SER A 3 -3.21 14.37 3.18
C SER A 3 -3.72 14.33 1.74
N GLU A 4 -3.18 13.42 0.91
CA GLU A 4 -3.74 13.22 -0.44
C GLU A 4 -5.20 12.77 -0.41
N TYR A 5 -5.61 12.07 0.65
CA TYR A 5 -7.00 11.77 0.93
C TYR A 5 -7.85 13.04 0.97
N ASP A 6 -7.44 14.04 1.75
CA ASP A 6 -8.18 15.30 1.88
C ASP A 6 -8.24 16.06 0.56
N ASN A 7 -7.17 16.02 -0.24
CA ASN A 7 -7.17 16.63 -1.57
C ASN A 7 -8.23 15.97 -2.46
N ILE A 8 -8.22 14.64 -2.53
CA ILE A 8 -9.18 13.86 -3.33
C ILE A 8 -10.61 14.09 -2.84
N ALA A 9 -10.83 14.00 -1.53
CA ALA A 9 -12.15 14.16 -0.89
C ALA A 9 -12.77 15.52 -1.20
N ASN A 10 -11.95 16.59 -1.20
CA ASN A 10 -12.39 17.95 -1.48
C ASN A 10 -12.26 18.36 -2.96
N GLY A 11 -11.92 17.43 -3.86
CA GLY A 11 -11.74 17.72 -5.29
C GLY A 11 -10.60 18.69 -5.59
N ARG A 12 -9.61 18.79 -4.68
CA ARG A 12 -8.41 19.59 -4.86
C ARG A 12 -7.35 18.78 -5.63
N PRO A 13 -6.43 19.44 -6.34
CA PRO A 13 -5.31 18.76 -6.96
C PRO A 13 -4.48 17.98 -5.95
N VAL A 14 -4.13 16.73 -6.28
CA VAL A 14 -3.16 15.93 -5.53
C VAL A 14 -1.74 16.47 -5.74
N GLN A 15 -0.88 16.32 -4.74
CA GLN A 15 0.52 16.78 -4.81
C GLN A 15 1.41 15.80 -5.58
N HIS A 16 1.11 14.50 -5.50
CA HIS A 16 1.87 13.42 -6.13
C HIS A 16 0.98 12.58 -7.08
N PRO A 17 0.50 13.16 -8.20
CA PRO A 17 -0.41 12.47 -9.13
C PRO A 17 0.18 11.18 -9.73
N ASN A 18 1.50 11.06 -9.77
CA ASN A 18 2.21 9.88 -10.28
C ASN A 18 2.10 8.64 -9.37
N GLN A 19 1.67 8.79 -8.11
CA GLN A 19 1.46 7.68 -7.17
C GLN A 19 0.15 6.92 -7.42
N PHE A 20 -0.75 7.49 -8.22
CA PHE A 20 -2.08 6.96 -8.52
C PHE A 20 -2.14 6.45 -9.97
N ARG A 21 -2.51 5.18 -10.13
CA ARG A 21 -2.69 4.52 -11.42
C ARG A 21 -3.90 3.58 -11.31
N PRO A 22 -5.07 3.90 -11.89
CA PRO A 22 -5.40 5.10 -12.67
C PRO A 22 -5.39 6.39 -11.84
N ALA A 23 -5.53 7.55 -12.49
CA ALA A 23 -5.67 8.83 -11.79
C ALA A 23 -6.87 8.77 -10.82
N PRO A 24 -6.76 9.37 -9.62
CA PRO A 24 -7.82 9.27 -8.65
C PRO A 24 -9.02 10.10 -9.15
N GLY A 25 -10.23 9.64 -8.83
CA GLY A 25 -11.43 10.45 -8.99
C GLY A 25 -11.45 11.62 -8.00
N SER A 26 -12.62 12.23 -7.81
CA SER A 26 -12.83 13.28 -6.81
C SER A 26 -14.00 12.93 -5.89
N GLY A 27 -13.96 13.45 -4.66
CA GLY A 27 -14.99 13.22 -3.65
C GLY A 27 -14.63 12.10 -2.67
N GLU A 28 -15.40 12.01 -1.59
CA GLU A 28 -15.14 11.08 -0.48
C GLU A 28 -15.00 9.62 -0.93
N ALA A 29 -15.88 9.16 -1.83
CA ALA A 29 -15.81 7.79 -2.34
C ALA A 29 -14.49 7.48 -3.08
N ALA A 30 -13.95 8.46 -3.82
CA ALA A 30 -12.65 8.31 -4.48
C ALA A 30 -11.50 8.33 -3.47
N ALA A 31 -11.60 9.15 -2.42
CA ALA A 31 -10.59 9.23 -1.36
C ALA A 31 -10.53 7.92 -0.56
N VAL A 32 -11.69 7.38 -0.16
CA VAL A 32 -11.81 6.08 0.52
C VAL A 32 -11.23 4.97 -0.34
N LYS A 33 -11.53 4.96 -1.65
CA LYS A 33 -10.98 3.95 -2.55
C LYS A 33 -9.45 3.96 -2.56
N VAL A 34 -8.84 5.13 -2.72
CA VAL A 34 -7.37 5.27 -2.72
C VAL A 34 -6.76 4.89 -1.37
N PHE A 35 -7.43 5.24 -0.26
CA PHE A 35 -7.00 4.80 1.07
C PHE A 35 -7.04 3.27 1.20
N GLN A 36 -8.12 2.63 0.75
CA GLN A 36 -8.25 1.17 0.75
C GLN A 36 -7.18 0.51 -0.11
N GLU A 37 -6.87 1.04 -1.30
CA GLU A 37 -5.75 0.55 -2.11
C GLU A 37 -4.41 0.60 -1.35
N ALA A 38 -4.13 1.70 -0.63
CA ALA A 38 -2.92 1.81 0.19
C ALA A 38 -2.91 0.79 1.34
N CYS A 39 -4.07 0.57 1.98
CA CYS A 39 -4.27 -0.47 2.99
C CYS A 39 -3.97 -1.87 2.42
N GLY A 40 -4.53 -2.21 1.26
CA GLY A 40 -4.29 -3.51 0.59
C GLY A 40 -2.83 -3.74 0.23
N ARG A 41 -2.10 -2.68 -0.21
CA ARG A 41 -0.66 -2.78 -0.50
C ARG A 41 0.19 -3.13 0.72
N THR A 42 -0.28 -2.84 1.95
CA THR A 42 0.43 -3.23 3.18
C THR A 42 0.57 -4.75 3.28
N MET A 43 -0.45 -5.50 2.84
CA MET A 43 -0.35 -6.96 2.79
C MET A 43 0.74 -7.44 1.82
N MET A 44 0.90 -6.74 0.69
CA MET A 44 1.99 -7.02 -0.25
C MET A 44 3.36 -6.74 0.36
N VAL A 45 3.50 -5.63 1.10
CA VAL A 45 4.74 -5.32 1.83
C VAL A 45 5.04 -6.40 2.87
N GLN A 46 4.05 -6.87 3.62
CA GLN A 46 4.20 -7.96 4.58
C GLN A 46 4.72 -9.24 3.90
N MET A 47 4.21 -9.58 2.71
CA MET A 47 4.72 -10.73 1.95
C MET A 47 6.17 -10.54 1.50
N ILE A 48 6.54 -9.33 1.05
CA ILE A 48 7.90 -9.03 0.57
C ILE A 48 8.92 -9.11 1.71
N VAL A 49 8.66 -8.47 2.84
CA VAL A 49 9.65 -8.40 3.93
C VAL A 49 9.87 -9.73 4.65
N ASN A 50 8.92 -10.66 4.52
CA ASN A 50 9.03 -12.02 5.06
C ASN A 50 9.45 -13.06 4.01
N ASP A 51 9.61 -12.69 2.73
CA ASP A 51 10.05 -13.63 1.71
C ASP A 51 11.55 -13.90 1.79
N THR A 52 11.90 -14.98 2.48
CA THR A 52 13.26 -15.52 2.53
C THR A 52 13.54 -16.53 1.41
N SER A 53 12.54 -16.88 0.60
CA SER A 53 12.64 -17.89 -0.46
C SER A 53 13.05 -17.31 -1.81
N GLY A 54 12.96 -15.99 -1.99
CA GLY A 54 13.26 -15.31 -3.24
C GLY A 54 12.15 -15.42 -4.30
N ARG A 55 11.01 -16.04 -3.96
CA ARG A 55 9.86 -16.16 -4.86
C ARG A 55 9.31 -14.80 -5.25
N MET A 56 9.26 -13.85 -4.33
CA MET A 56 8.77 -12.49 -4.60
C MET A 56 9.72 -11.71 -5.50
N ALA A 57 11.03 -11.92 -5.37
CA ALA A 57 12.01 -11.34 -6.29
C ALA A 57 11.76 -11.83 -7.73
N ILE A 58 11.54 -13.14 -7.92
CA ILE A 58 11.19 -13.74 -9.21
C ILE A 58 9.87 -13.17 -9.76
N MET A 59 8.82 -13.09 -8.95
CA MET A 59 7.51 -12.59 -9.38
C MET A 59 7.50 -11.10 -9.74
N THR A 60 8.36 -10.30 -9.10
CA THR A 60 8.47 -8.85 -9.35
C THR A 60 9.48 -8.50 -10.44
N GLY A 61 10.10 -9.49 -11.09
CA GLY A 61 11.12 -9.28 -12.10
C GLY A 61 12.45 -8.76 -11.55
N SER A 62 12.65 -8.81 -10.23
CA SER A 62 13.91 -8.48 -9.59
C SER A 62 14.84 -9.69 -9.59
N SER A 63 16.04 -9.54 -10.16
CA SER A 63 17.10 -10.54 -10.09
C SER A 63 18.03 -10.23 -8.91
N GLY A 64 17.97 -11.05 -7.86
CA GLY A 64 18.85 -10.90 -6.71
C GLY A 64 18.62 -11.98 -5.65
N PRO A 65 19.61 -12.23 -4.76
CA PRO A 65 19.41 -13.08 -3.61
C PRO A 65 18.29 -12.52 -2.71
N PRO A 66 17.54 -13.37 -1.97
CA PRO A 66 16.57 -12.93 -1.00
C PRO A 66 17.18 -11.89 -0.05
N MET A 67 16.50 -10.78 0.15
CA MET A 67 16.97 -9.71 1.03
C MET A 67 16.39 -9.92 2.43
N ASP A 68 17.24 -9.96 3.45
CA ASP A 68 16.79 -9.91 4.84
C ASP A 68 16.70 -8.45 5.29
N TYR A 69 15.46 -7.99 5.50
CA TYR A 69 15.18 -6.64 5.97
C TYR A 69 15.43 -6.45 7.48
N GLY A 70 15.73 -7.54 8.20
CA GLY A 70 15.95 -7.54 9.65
C GLY A 70 14.66 -7.41 10.45
N GLU A 71 14.74 -7.70 11.75
CA GLU A 71 13.58 -7.76 12.64
C GLU A 71 12.88 -6.41 12.85
N SER A 72 13.63 -5.30 12.87
CA SER A 72 13.04 -3.97 13.07
C SER A 72 12.07 -3.59 11.95
N VAL A 73 12.42 -3.90 10.69
CA VAL A 73 11.56 -3.63 9.53
C VAL A 73 10.37 -4.58 9.53
N LYS A 74 10.59 -5.87 9.76
CA LYS A 74 9.50 -6.87 9.83
C LYS A 74 8.47 -6.51 10.89
N GLN A 75 8.92 -6.07 12.07
CA GLN A 75 8.04 -5.64 13.15
C GLN A 75 7.24 -4.38 12.78
N ALA A 76 7.89 -3.38 12.17
CA ALA A 76 7.21 -2.16 11.74
C ALA A 76 6.10 -2.44 10.71
N VAL A 77 6.33 -3.36 9.77
CA VAL A 77 5.30 -3.76 8.79
C VAL A 77 4.18 -4.56 9.46
N ALA A 78 4.52 -5.45 10.40
CA ALA A 78 3.51 -6.19 11.16
C ALA A 78 2.62 -5.28 12.02
N ASP A 79 3.19 -4.24 12.62
CA ASP A 79 2.44 -3.26 13.41
C ASP A 79 1.57 -2.37 12.52
N LEU A 80 2.06 -2.03 11.32
CA LEU A 80 1.26 -1.34 10.30
C LEU A 80 0.06 -2.20 9.84
N ASP A 81 0.25 -3.49 9.56
CA ASP A 81 -0.85 -4.38 9.16
C ASP A 81 -1.93 -4.51 10.25
N LYS A 82 -1.52 -4.58 11.52
CA LYS A 82 -2.43 -4.62 12.67
C LYS A 82 -3.21 -3.33 12.88
N ALA A 83 -2.65 -2.19 12.49
CA ALA A 83 -3.31 -0.89 12.62
C ALA A 83 -4.44 -0.69 11.59
N ILE A 84 -4.47 -1.50 10.52
CA ILE A 84 -5.45 -1.37 9.44
C ILE A 84 -6.64 -2.33 9.68
N PRO A 85 -7.88 -1.82 9.73
CA PRO A 85 -9.08 -2.64 9.78
C PRO A 85 -9.16 -3.63 8.60
N ASP A 86 -9.55 -4.88 8.89
CA ASP A 86 -9.60 -5.94 7.87
C ASP A 86 -10.51 -5.59 6.69
N GLU A 87 -11.62 -4.89 6.94
CA GLU A 87 -12.52 -4.43 5.88
C GLU A 87 -11.82 -3.55 4.83
N HIS A 88 -10.90 -2.68 5.25
CA HIS A 88 -10.16 -1.81 4.34
C HIS A 88 -9.02 -2.55 3.62
N LYS A 89 -8.38 -3.52 4.28
CA LYS A 89 -7.40 -4.41 3.64
C LYS A 89 -8.05 -5.22 2.53
N MET A 90 -9.19 -5.85 2.83
CA MET A 90 -9.93 -6.68 1.88
C MET A 90 -10.48 -5.86 0.71
N ALA A 91 -11.05 -4.68 0.97
CA ALA A 91 -11.50 -3.79 -0.10
C ALA A 91 -10.35 -3.36 -1.03
N GLY A 92 -9.18 -3.07 -0.47
CA GLY A 92 -7.98 -2.70 -1.23
C GLY A 92 -7.44 -3.79 -2.15
N MET A 93 -7.63 -5.06 -1.81
CA MET A 93 -7.22 -6.19 -2.66
C MET A 93 -8.12 -6.42 -3.87
N LEU A 94 -9.38 -5.95 -3.81
CA LEU A 94 -10.37 -6.20 -4.86
C LEU A 94 -10.34 -5.17 -6.00
N GLY A 95 -9.72 -4.00 -5.76
CA GLY A 95 -9.49 -2.95 -6.77
C GLY A 95 -10.67 -2.02 -7.05
#